data_AF-A0A958G569-F1
#
_entry.id   AF-A0A958G569-F1
#
_cell.length_a   1.000
_cell.length_b   1.000
_cell.length_c   1.000
_cell.angle_alpha   90.00
_cell.angle_beta   90.00
_cell.angle_gamma   90.00
#
_symmetry.space_group_name_H-M   'P 1'
#
loop_
_entity.id
_entity.type
_entity.pdbx_description
1 polymer ?
#
loop_
_entity_poly.entity_id
_entity_poly.type
_entity_poly.pdbx_seq_one_letter_code
_entity_poly.pdbx_strand_id
1 'polypeptide(L)'
;MDNLKVCMITTRHLPGDPRIFEKEARSLKKMGYDVDIVVPQGPMPEEDHGVFFRFFQKAPGPFRKISTIIHTYRQSKASRAQVYHCHEIDVSLFIGYLLKRWGRRSSPV
;
A
#
# COMPACT_ATOMS: atom_id res chain seq x y z
N MET A 1 -21.89 -3.01 8.00
CA MET A 1 -20.79 -3.98 8.12
C MET A 1 -19.57 -3.28 7.59
N ASP A 2 -18.52 -3.16 8.38
CA ASP A 2 -17.27 -2.56 7.88
C ASP A 2 -16.70 -3.47 6.79
N ASN A 3 -16.47 -2.94 5.60
CA ASN A 3 -15.84 -3.70 4.53
C ASN A 3 -14.42 -4.08 4.93
N LEU A 4 -14.00 -5.30 4.57
CA LEU A 4 -12.63 -5.71 4.81
C LEU A 4 -11.70 -4.80 4.00
N LYS A 5 -10.69 -4.25 4.68
CA LYS A 5 -9.74 -3.33 4.07
C LYS A 5 -8.45 -4.03 3.69
N VAL A 6 -8.05 -3.84 2.43
CA VAL A 6 -6.83 -4.36 1.83
C VAL A 6 -5.87 -3.21 1.56
N CYS A 7 -4.61 -3.34 1.99
CA CYS A 7 -3.55 -2.40 1.67
C CYS A 7 -2.52 -3.07 0.76
N MET A 8 -2.45 -2.61 -0.48
CA MET A 8 -1.44 -3.04 -1.45
C MET A 8 -0.21 -2.15 -1.30
N ILE A 9 0.95 -2.75 -1.10
CA ILE A 9 2.21 -2.03 -0.86
C ILE A 9 3.12 -2.24 -2.06
N THR A 10 3.45 -1.14 -2.74
CA THR A 10 4.44 -1.11 -3.80
C THR A 10 5.40 0.05 -3.64
N THR A 11 6.66 -0.20 -3.96
CA THR A 11 7.74 0.78 -3.91
C THR A 11 8.37 1.05 -5.26
N ARG A 12 8.15 0.19 -6.25
CA ARG A 12 8.72 0.31 -7.59
C ARG A 12 7.69 0.77 -8.63
N HIS A 13 6.44 0.38 -8.46
CA HIS A 13 5.37 0.69 -9.41
C HIS A 13 4.78 2.08 -9.17
N LEU A 14 4.17 2.63 -10.22
CA LEU A 14 3.47 3.92 -10.19
C LEU A 14 1.98 3.71 -9.91
N PRO A 15 1.22 4.76 -9.54
CA PRO A 15 -0.20 4.63 -9.17
C PRO A 15 -1.06 3.92 -10.24
N GLY A 16 -0.88 4.25 -11.51
CA GLY A 16 -1.62 3.64 -12.63
C GLY A 16 -1.03 2.32 -13.15
N ASP A 17 -0.25 1.59 -12.35
CA ASP A 17 0.35 0.33 -12.82
C ASP A 17 -0.73 -0.70 -13.22
N PRO A 18 -0.70 -1.26 -14.44
CA PRO A 18 -1.77 -2.10 -14.96
C PRO A 18 -1.88 -3.45 -14.24
N ARG A 19 -0.86 -3.87 -13.50
CA ARG A 19 -0.90 -5.12 -12.71
C ARG A 19 -1.57 -4.85 -11.37
N ILE A 20 -1.13 -3.81 -10.67
CA ILE A 20 -1.60 -3.51 -9.31
C ILE A 20 -2.96 -2.81 -9.34
N PHE A 21 -3.09 -1.72 -10.09
CA PHE A 21 -4.29 -0.90 -10.08
C PHE A 21 -5.42 -1.52 -10.91
N GLU A 22 -5.19 -1.74 -12.19
CA GLU A 22 -6.25 -2.16 -13.13
C GLU A 22 -6.76 -3.57 -12.87
N LYS A 23 -5.86 -4.53 -12.66
CA LYS A 23 -6.23 -5.95 -12.53
C LYS A 23 -6.61 -6.33 -11.11
N GLU A 24 -5.89 -5.84 -10.12
CA GLU A 24 -6.08 -6.29 -8.74
C GLU A 24 -6.95 -5.31 -7.93
N ALA A 25 -6.51 -4.07 -7.74
CA ALA A 25 -7.18 -3.10 -6.86
C ALA A 25 -8.62 -2.80 -7.31
N ARG A 26 -8.81 -2.57 -8.62
CA ARG A 26 -10.13 -2.32 -9.20
C ARG A 26 -11.05 -3.54 -9.10
N SER A 27 -10.52 -4.75 -9.26
CA SER A 27 -11.29 -5.99 -9.08
C SER A 27 -11.74 -6.16 -7.62
N LEU A 28 -10.85 -5.90 -6.66
CA LEU A 28 -11.19 -5.91 -5.23
C LEU A 28 -12.26 -4.85 -4.89
N LYS A 29 -12.15 -3.64 -5.45
CA LYS A 29 -13.19 -2.62 -5.28
C LYS A 29 -14.54 -3.05 -5.83
N LYS A 30 -14.58 -3.67 -7.01
CA LYS A 30 -15.82 -4.22 -7.60
C LYS A 30 -16.46 -5.30 -6.72
N MET A 31 -15.66 -6.05 -5.97
CA MET A 31 -16.15 -7.04 -5.00
C MET A 31 -16.59 -6.42 -3.66
N GLY A 32 -16.47 -5.10 -3.51
CA GLY A 32 -16.88 -4.38 -2.30
C GLY A 32 -15.82 -4.33 -1.21
N TYR A 33 -14.55 -4.61 -1.49
CA TYR A 33 -13.48 -4.36 -0.50
C TYR A 33 -13.11 -2.89 -0.43
N ASP A 34 -12.62 -2.42 0.72
CA ASP A 34 -11.93 -1.14 0.80
C ASP A 34 -10.46 -1.33 0.43
N VAL A 35 -9.95 -0.55 -0.51
CA VAL A 35 -8.62 -0.75 -1.08
C VAL A 35 -7.80 0.51 -0.97
N ASP A 36 -6.66 0.40 -0.29
CA ASP A 36 -5.61 1.40 -0.27
C ASP A 36 -4.40 0.89 -1.06
N ILE A 37 -3.74 1.75 -1.82
CA ILE A 37 -2.43 1.46 -2.44
C ILE A 37 -1.38 2.40 -1.86
N VAL A 38 -0.39 1.87 -1.15
CA VAL A 38 0.81 2.60 -0.76
C VAL A 38 1.78 2.55 -1.91
N VAL A 39 2.08 3.72 -2.49
CA VAL A 39 2.79 3.85 -3.77
C VAL A 39 3.69 5.10 -3.75
N PRO A 40 4.82 5.11 -4.48
CA PRO A 40 5.56 6.35 -4.68
C PRO A 40 4.70 7.40 -5.40
N GLN A 41 4.96 8.67 -5.10
CA GLN A 41 4.36 9.78 -5.83
C GLN A 41 4.69 9.69 -7.33
N GLY A 42 3.70 9.89 -8.19
CA GLY A 42 3.82 9.78 -9.63
C GLY A 42 2.51 10.06 -10.37
N PRO A 43 2.49 9.88 -11.71
CA PRO A 43 1.30 10.08 -12.52
C PRO A 43 0.13 9.21 -12.03
N MET A 44 -1.03 9.84 -11.90
CA MET A 44 -2.26 9.19 -11.48
C MET A 44 -2.95 8.53 -12.68
N PRO A 45 -3.73 7.45 -12.46
CA PRO A 45 -4.71 7.02 -13.45
C PRO A 45 -5.76 8.12 -13.67
N GLU A 46 -6.44 8.07 -14.81
CA GLU A 46 -7.50 9.02 -15.16
C GLU A 46 -8.68 8.96 -14.17
N GLU A 47 -9.01 7.75 -13.72
CA GLU A 47 -9.99 7.50 -12.67
C GLU A 47 -9.38 6.65 -11.56
N ASP A 48 -9.74 6.91 -10.30
CA ASP A 48 -9.28 6.12 -9.15
C ASP A 48 -10.15 4.89 -8.85
N HIS A 49 -11.35 4.82 -9.42
CA HIS A 49 -12.37 3.80 -9.15
C HIS A 49 -12.60 3.54 -7.65
N GLY A 50 -12.52 4.60 -6.84
CA GLY A 50 -12.67 4.60 -5.39
C GLY A 50 -11.46 4.04 -4.62
N VAL A 51 -10.38 3.65 -5.29
CA VAL A 51 -9.14 3.18 -4.65
C VAL A 51 -8.42 4.37 -4.02
N PHE A 52 -7.99 4.23 -2.77
CA PHE A 52 -7.30 5.30 -2.07
C PHE A 52 -5.78 5.18 -2.21
N PHE A 53 -5.13 6.19 -2.78
CA PHE A 53 -3.69 6.19 -2.97
C PHE A 53 -2.96 6.89 -1.82
N ARG A 54 -2.07 6.15 -1.14
CA ARG A 54 -1.21 6.66 -0.07
C ARG A 54 0.20 6.89 -0.59
N PHE A 55 0.51 8.15 -0.86
CA PHE A 55 1.80 8.50 -1.43
C PHE A 55 2.92 8.55 -0.40
N PHE A 56 4.11 8.19 -0.87
CA PHE A 56 5.37 8.57 -0.25
C PHE A 56 6.34 9.14 -1.29
N GLN A 57 7.25 9.99 -0.85
CA GLN A 57 8.30 10.54 -1.71
C GLN A 57 9.55 9.67 -1.65
N LYS A 58 10.15 9.41 -2.82
CA LYS A 58 11.46 8.76 -2.90
C LYS A 58 12.54 9.81 -2.66
N ALA A 59 13.24 9.69 -1.52
CA ALA A 59 14.38 10.56 -1.23
C ALA A 59 15.57 10.27 -2.17
N PRO A 60 16.33 11.29 -2.60
CA PRO A 60 17.60 11.08 -3.31
C PRO A 60 18.72 10.68 -2.34
N GLY A 61 19.82 10.15 -2.89
CA GLY A 61 21.06 9.89 -2.14
C GLY A 61 21.17 8.53 -1.42
N PRO A 62 22.21 8.35 -0.58
CA PRO A 62 22.58 7.04 -0.02
C PRO A 62 21.58 6.49 1.00
N PHE A 63 20.81 7.36 1.67
CA PHE A 63 19.80 6.96 2.66
C PHE A 63 18.41 6.73 2.05
N ARG A 64 18.30 6.73 0.71
CA ARG A 64 17.04 6.54 -0.02
C ARG A 64 16.26 5.31 0.44
N LYS A 65 16.92 4.16 0.63
CA LYS A 65 16.26 2.91 0.98
C LYS A 65 15.66 2.95 2.39
N ILE A 66 16.41 3.50 3.35
CA ILE A 66 15.95 3.68 4.74
C ILE A 66 14.76 4.66 4.77
N SER A 67 14.88 5.79 4.07
CA SER A 67 13.78 6.74 3.95
C SER A 67 12.53 6.08 3.33
N THR A 68 12.69 5.30 2.26
CA THR A 68 11.59 4.56 1.63
C THR A 68 10.91 3.63 2.63
N ILE A 69 11.68 2.83 3.38
CA ILE A 69 11.16 1.92 4.41
C ILE A 69 10.33 2.69 5.45
N ILE A 70 10.84 3.79 5.99
CA ILE A 70 10.16 4.57 7.03
C ILE A 70 8.84 5.15 6.49
N HIS A 71 8.86 5.79 5.33
CA HIS A 71 7.66 6.42 4.78
C HIS A 71 6.61 5.39 4.36
N THR A 72 7.02 4.32 3.67
CA THR A 72 6.12 3.22 3.28
C THR A 72 5.52 2.58 4.53
N TYR A 73 6.30 2.26 5.56
CA TYR A 73 5.79 1.70 6.81
C TYR A 73 4.75 2.60 7.47
N ARG A 74 5.00 3.91 7.54
CA ARG A 74 4.07 4.88 8.13
C ARG A 74 2.75 4.92 7.37
N GLN A 75 2.80 4.95 6.04
CA GLN A 75 1.59 4.96 5.20
C GLN A 75 0.82 3.64 5.30
N SER A 76 1.52 2.50 5.23
CA SER A 76 0.90 1.19 5.39
C SER A 76 0.26 1.04 6.76
N LYS A 77 0.92 1.47 7.83
CA LYS A 77 0.35 1.44 9.19
C LYS A 77 -0.88 2.37 9.32
N ALA A 78 -0.85 3.53 8.68
CA ALA A 78 -1.97 4.47 8.68
C ALA A 78 -3.20 3.95 7.92
N SER A 79 -3.02 3.01 6.96
CA SER A 79 -4.14 2.35 6.28
C SER A 79 -5.04 1.58 7.23
N ARG A 80 -4.47 1.04 8.32
CA ARG A 80 -5.13 0.14 9.29
C ARG A 80 -5.83 -1.04 8.61
N ALA A 81 -5.33 -1.49 7.46
CA ALA A 81 -5.89 -2.60 6.72
C ALA A 81 -5.78 -3.92 7.50
N GLN A 82 -6.75 -4.81 7.28
CA GLN A 82 -6.73 -6.18 7.81
C GLN A 82 -5.80 -7.09 6.99
N VAL A 83 -5.69 -6.84 5.68
CA VAL A 83 -4.88 -7.63 4.75
C VAL A 83 -3.87 -6.72 4.06
N TYR A 84 -2.61 -7.18 3.97
CA TYR A 84 -1.53 -6.46 3.28
C TYR A 84 -0.98 -7.29 2.14
N HIS A 85 -1.03 -6.77 0.92
CA HIS A 85 -0.44 -7.40 -0.27
C HIS A 85 0.90 -6.74 -0.59
N CYS A 86 1.97 -7.53 -0.56
CA CYS A 86 3.33 -7.06 -0.79
C CYS A 86 3.75 -7.42 -2.22
N HIS A 87 3.90 -6.43 -3.11
CA HIS A 87 4.19 -6.69 -4.53
C HIS A 87 5.66 -6.97 -4.82
N GLU A 88 6.55 -6.67 -3.88
CA GLU A 88 7.99 -6.80 -4.05
C GLU A 88 8.65 -7.56 -2.88
N ILE A 89 9.53 -8.51 -3.20
CA ILE A 89 10.22 -9.38 -2.22
C ILE A 89 11.23 -8.61 -1.34
N ASP A 90 11.55 -7.36 -1.66
CA ASP A 90 12.51 -6.54 -0.91
C ASP A 90 11.84 -5.66 0.15
N VAL A 91 11.51 -4.41 -0.21
CA VAL A 91 11.02 -3.42 0.76
C VAL A 91 9.61 -3.76 1.19
N SER A 92 8.71 -4.07 0.26
CA SER A 92 7.30 -4.30 0.61
C SER A 92 7.12 -5.52 1.52
N LEU A 93 7.84 -6.62 1.27
CA LEU A 93 7.82 -7.80 2.14
C LEU A 93 8.40 -7.50 3.53
N PHE A 94 9.50 -6.75 3.59
CA PHE A 94 10.06 -6.29 4.87
C PHE A 94 9.04 -5.43 5.64
N ILE A 95 8.34 -4.50 4.96
CA ILE A 95 7.24 -3.73 5.58
C ILE A 95 6.13 -4.63 6.10
N GLY A 96 5.70 -5.62 5.32
CA GLY A 96 4.70 -6.61 5.77
C GLY A 96 5.12 -7.32 7.06
N TYR A 97 6.39 -7.72 7.16
CA TYR A 97 6.95 -8.31 8.39
C TYR A 97 6.94 -7.32 9.57
N LEU A 98 7.36 -6.07 9.35
CA LEU A 98 7.32 -5.01 10.38
C LEU A 98 5.90 -4.76 10.88
N LEU A 99 4.91 -4.73 9.99
CA LEU A 99 3.50 -4.54 10.33
C LEU A 99 2.95 -5.72 11.12
N LYS A 100 3.32 -6.95 10.75
CA LYS A 100 2.93 -8.14 11.51
C LYS A 100 3.49 -8.11 12.94
N ARG A 101 4.73 -7.65 13.11
CA ARG A 101 5.42 -7.64 14.42
C ARG A 101 5.08 -6.44 15.29
N TRP A 102 4.90 -5.25 14.71
CA TRP A 102 4.77 -3.96 15.43
C TRP A 102 3.61 -3.08 14.95
N GLY A 103 2.88 -3.51 13.92
CA GLY A 103 1.71 -2.81 13.39
C GLY A 103 0.40 -3.15 14.11
N ARG A 104 0.36 -4.21 14.94
CA ARG A 104 -0.82 -4.55 15.75
C ARG A 104 -1.04 -3.52 16.86
N ARG A 105 -1.99 -2.61 16.66
CA ARG A 105 -2.91 -2.24 17.75
C ARG A 105 -4.17 -3.06 17.54
N SER A 106 -4.60 -3.72 18.63
CA SER A 106 -5.81 -4.49 18.78
C SER A 106 -6.98 -3.90 17.98
N SER A 107 -7.55 -4.70 17.08
CA SER A 107 -8.98 -4.59 16.78
C SER A 107 -9.61 -5.85 17.37
N PRO A 108 -10.61 -5.71 18.26
CA PRO A 108 -11.30 -6.85 18.84
C PRO A 108 -12.08 -7.53 17.72
N VAL A 109 -11.95 -8.84 17.64
CA VAL A 109 -13.06 -9.68 17.17
C VAL A 109 -13.83 -10.04 18.42
#